data_AF-A0A5W8UWI2-F1
#
_entry.id   AF-A0A5W8UWI2-F1
#
_cell.length_a   1.000
_cell.length_b   1.000
_cell.length_c   1.000
_cell.angle_alpha   90.00
_cell.angle_beta   90.00
_cell.angle_gamma   90.00
#
_symmetry.space_group_name_H-M   'P 1'
#
loop_
_entity.id
_entity.type
_entity.pdbx_description
1 polymer ?
#
loop_
_entity_poly.entity_id
_entity_poly.type
_entity_poly.pdbx_seq_one_letter_code
_entity_poly.pdbx_strand_id
1 'polypeptide(L)' 'MPKIKTVRGAAKRFKKTGKGGFKHKHANLRHILTKKAT' A
#
# COMPACT_ATOMS: atom_id res chain seq x y z
N MET A 1 -14.54 -10.21 25.47
CA MET A 1 -14.29 -9.22 24.40
C MET A 1 -13.70 -9.93 23.18
N PRO A 2 -14.34 -9.87 22.01
CA PRO A 2 -13.79 -10.48 20.81
C PRO A 2 -12.53 -9.74 20.33
N LYS A 3 -11.52 -10.47 19.83
CA LYS A 3 -10.31 -9.87 19.25
C LYS A 3 -10.65 -9.10 17.97
N ILE A 4 -10.06 -7.91 17.81
CA ILE A 4 -10.16 -7.13 16.57
C ILE A 4 -9.47 -7.91 15.44
N LYS A 5 -10.20 -8.17 14.35
CA LYS A 5 -9.67 -8.87 13.17
C LYS A 5 -8.89 -7.90 12.29
N THR A 6 -7.78 -8.37 11.74
CA THR A 6 -6.99 -7.57 10.80
C THR A 6 -7.66 -7.51 9.43
N VAL A 7 -7.71 -6.31 8.83
CA VAL A 7 -8.17 -6.13 7.45
C VAL A 7 -7.05 -6.59 6.52
N ARG A 8 -7.18 -7.81 5.99
CA ARG A 8 -6.14 -8.44 5.15
C ARG A 8 -5.81 -7.62 3.90
N GLY A 9 -6.78 -6.92 3.32
CA GLY A 9 -6.55 -6.03 2.17
C GLY A 9 -5.59 -4.88 2.49
N ALA A 10 -5.76 -4.24 3.66
CA ALA A 10 -4.88 -3.16 4.09
C ALA A 10 -3.49 -3.68 4.43
N ALA A 11 -3.40 -4.81 5.15
CA ALA A 11 -2.12 -5.43 5.52
C ALA A 11 -1.26 -5.82 4.29
N LYS A 12 -1.88 -6.14 3.15
CA LYS A 12 -1.19 -6.45 1.89
C LYS A 12 -0.65 -5.20 1.17
N ARG A 13 -1.22 -4.02 1.41
CA ARG A 13 -0.97 -2.80 0.64
C ARG A 13 -0.16 -1.74 1.41
N PHE A 14 -0.27 -1.71 2.74
CA PHE A 14 0.28 -0.65 3.59
C PHE A 14 1.18 -1.22 4.69
N LYS A 15 2.28 -0.52 5.00
CA LYS A 15 3.19 -0.84 6.12
C LYS A 15 3.37 0.36 7.03
N LYS A 16 3.20 0.18 8.35
CA LYS A 16 3.41 1.23 9.36
C LYS A 16 4.91 1.59 9.46
N THR A 17 5.21 2.87 9.61
CA THR A 17 6.56 3.39 9.91
C THR A 17 6.74 3.64 11.40
N GLY A 18 7.98 3.67 11.88
CA GLY A 18 8.28 3.89 13.30
C GLY A 18 7.78 5.23 13.85
N LYS A 19 7.59 6.24 12.99
CA LYS A 19 7.09 7.57 13.35
C LYS A 19 5.55 7.71 13.26
N GLY A 20 4.83 6.60 13.07
CA GLY A 20 3.36 6.58 13.02
C GLY A 20 2.73 6.79 11.63
N GLY A 21 3.54 6.98 10.58
CA GLY A 21 3.06 7.06 9.20
C GLY A 21 2.86 5.70 8.53
N PHE A 22 2.45 5.70 7.26
CA PHE A 22 2.29 4.49 6.44
C PHE A 22 3.03 4.60 5.11
N LYS A 23 3.69 3.52 4.69
CA LYS A 23 4.30 3.35 3.38
C LYS A 23 3.39 2.52 2.47
N HIS A 24 3.29 2.91 1.20
CA HIS A 24 2.60 2.18 0.14
C HIS A 24 3.28 2.39 -1.22
N LYS A 25 2.86 1.64 -2.24
CA LYS A 25 3.34 1.79 -3.63
C LYS A 25 2.55 2.86 -4.37
N HIS A 26 3.16 3.52 -5.35
CA HIS A 26 2.48 4.46 -6.25
C HIS A 26 1.59 3.73 -7.27
N ALA A 27 0.50 4.39 -7.66
CA ALA A 27 -0.41 3.89 -8.69
C ALA A 27 0.19 4.05 -10.10
N ASN A 28 -0.41 3.37 -11.09
CA ASN A 28 -0.14 3.55 -12.51
C ASN A 28 1.26 3.15 -13.01
N LEU A 29 2.00 2.33 -12.26
CA LEU A 29 3.34 1.84 -12.64
C LEU A 29 3.34 0.44 -13.26
N ARG A 30 2.17 -0.13 -13.58
CA ARG A 30 2.04 -1.56 -13.95
C ARG A 30 1.83 -1.83 -15.44
N HIS A 31 1.24 -0.91 -16.19
CA HIS A 31 0.98 -1.08 -17.62
C HIS A 31 0.91 0.28 -18.33
N ILE A 32 1.04 0.25 -19.66
CA ILE A 32 1.08 1.43 -20.55
C ILE A 32 2.20 2.39 -20.11
N LEU A 33 3.42 1.87 -20.05
CA LEU A 33 4.62 2.64 -19.69
C LEU A 33 5.29 3.27 -20.92
N THR A 34 5.05 2.72 -22.11
CA THR A 34 5.69 3.15 -23.36
C THR A 34 5.46 4.62 -23.73
N LYS A 35 4.35 5.21 -23.26
CA LYS A 35 3.98 6.62 -23.52
C LYS A 35 4.25 7.54 -22.33
N LYS A 36 4.82 7.03 -21.24
CA LYS A 36 5.11 7.82 -20.06
C LYS A 36 6.52 8.37 -20.15
N ALA A 37 6.67 9.66 -19.85
CA ALA A 37 7.99 10.25 -19.65
C ALA A 37 8.65 9.60 -18.43
N THR A 38 9.91 9.21 -18.59
CA THR A 38 10.72 8.54 -17.57
C THR A 38 11.24 9.53 -16.54
#